data_AF-A0A227J137-F1
#
_entry.id   AF-A0A227J137-F1
#
_cell.length_a   1.000
_cell.length_b   1.000
_cell.length_c   1.000
_cell.angle_alpha   90.00
_cell.angle_beta   90.00
_cell.angle_gamma   90.00
#
_symmetry.space_group_name_H-M   'P 1'
#
loop_
_entity.id
_entity.type
_entity.pdbx_description
1 polymer ?
#
loop_
_entity_poly.entity_id
_entity_poly.type
_entity_poly.pdbx_seq_one_letter_code
_entity_poly.pdbx_strand_id
1 'polypeptide(L)'
;QLKKSGKTVIAIDPIRSETIEFFGENAEWIAPHPMTDVAMMMGIAHTLVKQGKHDKAFLDKYTAGYDKFEAYLMGEEDGVEKSAEWASQICGVPAK
;
A
#
# COMPACT_ATOMS: atom_id res chain seq x y z
N GLN A 1 19.94 -15.68 9.52
CA GLN A 1 19.61 -15.77 8.07
C GLN A 1 18.11 -15.58 7.91
N LEU A 2 17.65 -14.52 7.25
CA LEU A 2 16.22 -14.15 7.13
C LEU A 2 15.35 -15.31 6.63
N LYS A 3 15.83 -16.08 5.64
CA LYS A 3 15.16 -17.27 5.08
C LYS A 3 14.80 -18.37 6.10
N LYS A 4 15.53 -18.47 7.22
CA LYS A 4 15.29 -19.48 8.27
C LYS A 4 14.59 -18.90 9.50
N SER A 5 14.15 -17.64 9.44
CA SER A 5 13.68 -16.92 10.63
C SER A 5 12.19 -17.07 10.93
N GLY A 6 11.41 -17.65 10.02
CA GLY A 6 9.94 -17.75 10.14
C GLY A 6 9.21 -16.40 10.01
N LYS A 7 9.91 -15.31 9.67
CA LYS A 7 9.30 -14.01 9.41
C LYS A 7 8.58 -14.02 8.06
N THR A 8 7.42 -13.35 7.99
CA THR A 8 6.72 -13.08 6.74
C THR A 8 7.58 -12.20 5.84
N VAL A 9 7.69 -12.58 4.56
CA VAL A 9 8.37 -11.82 3.52
C VAL A 9 7.34 -11.47 2.46
N ILE A 10 7.23 -10.18 2.13
CA ILE A 10 6.35 -9.67 1.06
C ILE A 10 7.25 -8.92 0.09
N ALA A 11 7.19 -9.27 -1.19
CA ALA A 11 7.89 -8.60 -2.28
C ALA A 11 6.88 -7.91 -3.17
N ILE A 12 6.99 -6.58 -3.30
CA ILE A 12 6.15 -5.78 -4.19
C ILE A 12 7.02 -5.36 -5.38
N ASP A 13 6.84 -6.04 -6.51
CA ASP A 13 7.70 -5.89 -7.68
C ASP A 13 6.93 -6.34 -8.94
N PRO A 14 6.89 -5.56 -10.04
CA PRO A 14 6.30 -6.03 -11.30
C PRO A 14 6.98 -7.27 -11.87
N ILE A 15 8.25 -7.53 -11.51
CA ILE A 15 9.05 -8.64 -11.99
C ILE A 15 9.28 -9.65 -10.86
N ARG A 16 9.14 -10.93 -11.19
CA ARG A 16 9.53 -12.01 -10.27
C ARG A 16 11.06 -12.13 -10.25
N SER A 17 11.70 -11.44 -9.31
CA SER A 17 13.15 -11.39 -9.15
C SER A 17 13.78 -12.65 -8.52
N GLU A 18 15.10 -12.80 -8.65
CA GLU A 18 15.89 -13.87 -8.01
C GLU A 18 15.72 -13.91 -6.48
N THR A 19 15.41 -12.76 -5.85
CA THR A 19 15.11 -12.72 -4.41
C THR A 19 13.83 -13.50 -4.11
N ILE A 20 12.78 -13.31 -4.90
CA ILE A 20 11.51 -14.05 -4.75
C ILE A 20 11.74 -15.53 -4.99
N GLU A 21 12.55 -15.89 -5.99
CA GLU A 21 12.94 -17.30 -6.24
C GLU A 21 13.71 -17.89 -5.06
N PHE A 22 14.64 -17.14 -4.48
CA PHE A 22 15.42 -17.58 -3.33
C PHE A 22 14.52 -17.87 -2.11
N PHE A 23 13.48 -17.07 -1.87
CA PHE A 23 12.52 -17.33 -0.78
C PHE A 23 11.46 -18.37 -1.15
N GLY A 24 11.17 -18.54 -2.44
CA GLY A 24 10.17 -19.49 -2.94
C GLY A 24 8.79 -19.19 -2.35
N GLU A 25 8.11 -20.23 -1.87
CA GLU A 25 6.79 -20.11 -1.22
C GLU A 25 6.82 -19.33 0.11
N ASN A 26 8.02 -19.05 0.67
CA ASN A 26 8.14 -18.26 1.89
C ASN A 26 8.07 -16.74 1.65
N ALA A 27 7.90 -16.32 0.40
CA ALA A 27 7.64 -14.93 0.05
C ALA A 27 6.29 -14.81 -0.67
N GLU A 28 5.47 -13.89 -0.20
CA GLU A 28 4.32 -13.41 -0.95
C GLU A 28 4.81 -12.42 -2.01
N TRP A 29 4.40 -12.61 -3.25
CA TRP A 29 4.75 -11.72 -4.36
C TRP A 29 3.51 -10.98 -4.84
N ILE A 30 3.56 -9.65 -4.75
CA ILE A 30 2.51 -8.73 -5.23
C ILE A 30 3.09 -7.99 -6.43
N ALA A 31 2.42 -8.10 -7.58
CA ALA A 31 2.90 -7.56 -8.85
C ALA A 31 2.00 -6.43 -9.34
N PRO A 32 2.21 -5.17 -8.91
CA PRO A 32 1.53 -4.04 -9.51
C PRO A 32 2.03 -3.81 -10.94
N HIS A 33 1.22 -3.15 -11.78
CA HIS A 33 1.68 -2.63 -13.06
C HIS A 33 2.87 -1.68 -12.86
N PRO A 34 3.87 -1.67 -13.76
CA PRO A 34 4.99 -0.75 -13.66
C PRO A 34 4.54 0.72 -13.53
N MET A 35 5.19 1.48 -12.64
CA MET A 35 4.93 2.90 -12.39
C MET A 35 3.56 3.22 -11.75
N THR A 36 2.91 2.23 -11.11
CA THR A 36 1.59 2.43 -10.46
C THR A 36 1.62 2.25 -8.94
N ASP A 37 2.81 2.15 -8.35
CA ASP A 37 3.04 1.90 -6.93
C ASP A 37 2.34 2.95 -6.03
N VAL A 38 2.34 4.22 -6.46
CA VAL A 38 1.68 5.30 -5.72
C VAL A 38 0.18 5.05 -5.60
N ALA A 39 -0.49 4.57 -6.66
CA ALA A 39 -1.92 4.27 -6.60
C ALA A 39 -2.21 3.17 -5.57
N MET A 40 -1.39 2.12 -5.56
CA MET A 40 -1.47 1.06 -4.55
C MET A 40 -1.24 1.59 -3.13
N MET A 41 -0.22 2.43 -2.92
CA MET A 41 0.04 3.06 -1.61
C MET A 41 -1.13 3.93 -1.14
N MET A 42 -1.77 4.67 -2.04
CA MET A 42 -2.95 5.47 -1.72
C MET A 42 -4.13 4.59 -1.31
N GLY A 43 -4.39 3.48 -2.02
CA GLY A 43 -5.42 2.51 -1.63
C GLY A 43 -5.19 1.89 -0.24
N ILE A 44 -3.93 1.58 0.09
CA ILE A 44 -3.53 1.11 1.43
C ILE A 44 -3.79 2.19 2.48
N ALA A 45 -3.29 3.41 2.26
CA ALA A 45 -3.47 4.52 3.18
C ALA A 45 -4.94 4.83 3.44
N HIS A 46 -5.75 4.86 2.37
CA HIS A 46 -7.19 5.07 2.45
C HIS A 46 -7.87 4.01 3.31
N THR A 47 -7.51 2.74 3.13
CA THR A 47 -8.06 1.64 3.92
C THR A 47 -7.70 1.78 5.40
N LEU A 48 -6.47 2.18 5.73
CA LEU A 48 -6.04 2.45 7.11
C LEU A 48 -6.79 3.63 7.73
N VAL A 49 -7.08 4.66 6.93
CA VAL A 49 -7.87 5.84 7.35
C VAL A 49 -9.32 5.44 7.66
N LYS A 50 -9.99 4.81 6.68
CA LYS A 50 -11.39 4.40 6.77
C LYS A 50 -11.66 3.38 7.89
N GLN A 51 -10.66 2.54 8.21
CA GLN A 51 -10.75 1.58 9.31
C GLN A 51 -10.20 2.09 10.65
N GLY A 52 -9.71 3.33 10.72
CA GLY A 52 -9.14 3.90 11.96
C GLY A 52 -7.88 3.20 12.47
N LYS A 53 -7.07 2.62 11.56
CA LYS A 53 -5.84 1.86 11.87
C LYS A 53 -4.54 2.67 11.76
N HIS A 54 -4.63 3.96 11.43
CA HIS A 54 -3.49 4.87 11.40
C HIS A 54 -3.28 5.51 12.77
N ASP A 55 -2.02 5.77 13.13
CA ASP A 55 -1.67 6.39 14.41
C ASP A 55 -1.88 7.91 14.35
N LYS A 56 -3.09 8.35 14.70
CA LYS A 56 -3.47 9.77 14.71
C LYS A 56 -2.58 10.61 15.62
N ALA A 57 -2.23 10.10 16.81
CA ALA A 57 -1.42 10.85 17.77
C ALA A 57 0.01 11.07 17.25
N PHE A 58 0.57 10.08 16.54
CA PHE A 58 1.86 10.24 15.87
C PHE A 58 1.78 11.27 14.74
N LEU A 59 0.76 11.19 13.90
CA LEU A 59 0.56 12.09 12.76
C LEU A 59 0.39 13.54 13.23
N ASP A 60 -0.47 13.78 14.22
CA ASP A 60 -0.72 15.11 14.78
C ASP A 60 0.53 15.74 15.41
N LYS A 61 1.37 14.91 16.04
CA LYS A 61 2.54 15.39 16.79
C LYS A 61 3.80 15.57 15.93
N TYR A 62 4.00 14.71 14.94
CA TYR A 62 5.28 14.57 14.25
C TYR A 62 5.22 14.79 12.73
N THR A 63 4.06 15.16 12.18
CA THR A 63 3.91 15.49 10.76
C THR A 63 3.26 16.86 10.58
N ALA A 64 3.22 17.35 9.35
CA ALA A 64 2.51 18.58 8.99
C ALA A 64 1.75 18.36 7.69
N GLY A 65 0.53 18.91 7.60
CA GLY A 65 -0.31 18.82 6.41
C GLY A 65 -1.07 17.50 6.24
N TYR A 66 -1.17 16.68 7.29
CA TYR A 66 -1.93 15.42 7.24
C TYR A 66 -3.43 15.65 6.99
N ASP A 67 -4.01 16.70 7.56
CA ASP A 67 -5.39 17.13 7.33
C ASP A 67 -5.71 17.32 5.84
N LYS A 68 -4.81 18.00 5.12
CA LYS A 68 -4.94 18.20 3.67
C LYS A 68 -4.78 16.90 2.90
N PHE A 69 -3.82 16.08 3.31
CA PHE A 69 -3.60 14.78 2.69
C PHE A 69 -4.81 13.84 2.87
N GLU A 70 -5.40 13.81 4.07
CA GLU A 70 -6.59 13.02 4.37
C GLU A 70 -7.78 13.50 3.52
N ALA A 71 -8.01 14.82 3.41
CA ALA A 71 -9.06 15.37 2.56
C ALA A 71 -8.90 14.95 1.08
N TYR A 72 -7.68 15.00 0.54
CA TYR A 72 -7.37 14.51 -0.81
C TYR A 72 -7.59 12.99 -0.97
N LEU A 73 -7.18 12.22 0.04
CA LEU A 73 -7.30 10.76 0.06
C LEU A 73 -8.77 10.32 0.10
N MET A 74 -9.60 11.06 0.82
CA MET A 74 -11.05 10.84 0.94
C MET A 74 -11.85 11.45 -0.22
N GLY A 75 -11.20 12.15 -1.16
CA GLY A 75 -11.83 12.75 -2.33
C GLY A 75 -12.60 14.05 -2.05
N GLU A 76 -12.38 14.68 -0.90
CA GLU A 76 -13.04 15.94 -0.52
C GLU A 76 -12.53 17.13 -1.35
N GLU A 77 -11.27 17.06 -1.82
CA GLU A 77 -10.63 18.11 -2.62
C GLU A 77 -10.88 17.95 -4.13
N ASP A 78 -10.81 16.71 -4.66
CA ASP A 78 -10.81 16.43 -6.10
C ASP A 78 -12.01 15.58 -6.58
N GLY A 79 -12.89 15.16 -5.68
CA GLY A 79 -14.06 14.34 -5.98
C GLY A 79 -13.77 12.85 -6.20
N VAL A 80 -12.53 12.40 -5.98
CA VAL A 80 -12.12 11.00 -6.23
C VAL A 80 -11.63 10.36 -4.93
N GLU A 81 -12.43 9.49 -4.34
CA GLU A 81 -12.00 8.68 -3.19
C GLU A 81 -10.91 7.69 -3.63
N LYS A 82 -9.74 7.70 -2.97
CA LYS A 82 -8.59 6.85 -3.34
C LYS A 82 -8.72 5.44 -2.74
N SER A 83 -9.86 4.80 -2.95
CA SER A 83 -10.16 3.49 -2.36
C SER A 83 -9.27 2.37 -2.89
N ALA A 84 -9.32 1.20 -2.22
CA ALA A 84 -8.66 0.00 -2.72
C ALA A 84 -9.18 -0.42 -4.10
N GLU A 85 -10.47 -0.24 -4.38
CA GLU A 85 -11.07 -0.49 -5.71
C GLU A 85 -10.53 0.48 -6.76
N TRP A 86 -10.43 1.77 -6.44
CA TRP A 86 -9.80 2.77 -7.31
C TRP A 86 -8.34 2.40 -7.61
N ALA A 87 -7.57 2.04 -6.58
CA ALA A 87 -6.18 1.65 -6.71
C ALA A 87 -6.03 0.39 -7.58
N SER A 88 -6.92 -0.59 -7.39
CA SER A 88 -6.93 -1.86 -8.13
C SER A 88 -7.09 -1.66 -9.63
N GLN A 89 -7.94 -0.71 -10.05
CA GLN A 89 -8.14 -0.38 -11.47
C GLN A 89 -6.87 0.18 -12.14
N ILE A 90 -6.00 0.85 -11.36
CA ILE A 90 -4.77 1.46 -11.87
C ILE A 90 -3.62 0.46 -11.81
N CYS A 91 -3.38 -0.12 -10.62
CA CYS A 91 -2.20 -0.95 -10.37
C CYS A 91 -2.37 -2.42 -10.72
N GLY A 92 -3.59 -2.89 -10.99
CA GLY A 92 -3.86 -4.29 -11.35
C GLY A 92 -3.82 -5.26 -10.16
N VAL A 93 -3.45 -4.81 -8.95
CA VAL A 93 -3.51 -5.62 -7.73
C VAL A 93 -4.97 -5.73 -7.28
N PRO A 94 -5.51 -6.94 -7.02
CA PRO A 94 -6.89 -7.10 -6.57
C PRO A 94 -7.17 -6.40 -5.23
N ALA A 95 -8.34 -5.77 -5.10
CA ALA A 95 -8.77 -5.10 -3.86
C ALA A 95 -9.25 -6.06 -2.74
N LYS A 96 -9.19 -7.38 -2.94
CA LYS A 96 -9.79 -8.41 -2.06
C LYS A 96 -8.75 -9.18 -1.28
#